data_AF-A0A9P9S1I1-F1
#
_entry.id   AF-A0A9P9S1I1-F1
#
_cell.length_a   1.000
_cell.length_b   1.000
_cell.length_c   1.000
_cell.angle_alpha   90.00
_cell.angle_beta   90.00
_cell.angle_gamma   90.00
#
_symmetry.space_group_name_H-M   'P 1'
#
loop_
_entity.id
_entity.type
_entity.pdbx_description
1 polymer ?
#
loop_
_entity_poly.entity_id
_entity_poly.type
_entity_poly.pdbx_seq_one_letter_code
_entity_poly.pdbx_strand_id
1 'polypeptide(L)'
;MAQVISNSGHDDMIHDAVLDYYGRRLATCSSDKTVKIFEVEGESHRLTETLKGHEGAVWSVSWAHPKYGNILASAGYDGKVFIWREQGTTWTKVFDFALHTASVNIISWSPHESGCLLACASSDGMVSVLEFKDNSMDHKIFHAHGVGVNSVSWAPSTSPGSLVSSAGGQGGVRRFVTGGSDNMLRLWSFDAASQNYTQEREPLTGHTDWVRDVAWSPTVLQKSYIASASQDKTVRIWTSDPSQPGVWNSKVLTFDVVLWRVSWSLSGNVLAVSAGDNKVSLWKENLRGEWECVKTIEE
;
A
#
# COMPACT_ATOMS: atom_id res chain seq x y z
N MET A 1 -4.71 -19.51 -18.89
CA MET A 1 -5.29 -18.36 -19.60
C MET A 1 -5.30 -17.20 -18.63
N ALA A 2 -4.81 -16.04 -19.04
CA ALA A 2 -4.96 -14.81 -18.26
C ALA A 2 -6.38 -14.31 -18.48
N GLN A 3 -7.12 -14.07 -17.41
CA GLN A 3 -8.47 -13.52 -17.47
C GLN A 3 -8.37 -12.02 -17.74
N VAL A 4 -8.97 -11.55 -18.83
CA VAL A 4 -8.97 -10.14 -19.23
C VAL A 4 -10.34 -9.55 -18.94
N ILE A 5 -10.40 -8.59 -18.02
CA ILE A 5 -11.60 -7.78 -17.82
C ILE A 5 -11.54 -6.67 -18.87
N SER A 6 -12.25 -6.85 -19.98
CA SER A 6 -12.17 -5.96 -21.14
C SER A 6 -13.01 -4.68 -21.01
N ASN A 7 -13.86 -4.57 -19.98
CA ASN A 7 -14.69 -3.39 -19.80
C ASN A 7 -14.86 -3.06 -18.31
N SER A 8 -14.10 -2.06 -17.86
CA SER A 8 -14.18 -1.53 -16.50
C SER A 8 -15.45 -0.70 -16.24
N GLY A 9 -16.21 -0.36 -17.29
CA GLY A 9 -17.40 0.49 -17.19
C GLY A 9 -17.14 1.89 -16.63
N HIS A 10 -15.87 2.35 -16.58
CA HIS A 10 -15.48 3.71 -16.22
C HIS A 10 -15.37 4.57 -17.49
N ASP A 11 -15.75 5.83 -17.37
CA ASP A 11 -15.71 6.80 -18.50
C ASP A 11 -14.35 7.50 -18.62
N ASP A 12 -13.48 7.36 -17.60
CA ASP A 12 -12.19 8.03 -17.49
C ASP A 12 -11.10 7.09 -16.95
N MET A 13 -9.84 7.54 -16.93
CA MET A 13 -8.66 6.78 -16.53
C MET A 13 -8.83 6.11 -15.16
N ILE A 14 -8.47 4.83 -15.09
CA ILE A 14 -8.47 4.02 -13.88
C ILE A 14 -7.12 4.20 -13.19
N HIS A 15 -7.13 4.46 -11.88
CA HIS A 15 -5.90 4.67 -11.10
C HIS A 15 -5.49 3.44 -10.29
N ASP A 16 -6.46 2.66 -9.82
CA ASP A 16 -6.21 1.48 -9.00
C ASP A 16 -7.28 0.41 -9.22
N ALA A 17 -6.87 -0.84 -9.03
CA ALA A 17 -7.72 -2.01 -9.19
C ALA A 17 -7.23 -3.11 -8.24
N VAL A 18 -8.05 -3.45 -7.25
CA VAL A 18 -7.65 -4.37 -6.17
C VAL A 18 -8.72 -5.43 -5.94
N LEU A 19 -8.30 -6.69 -5.99
CA LEU A 19 -9.13 -7.84 -5.62
C LEU A 19 -9.27 -7.96 -4.10
N ASP A 20 -10.41 -8.48 -3.66
CA ASP A 20 -10.59 -8.89 -2.28
C ASP A 20 -9.72 -10.11 -1.92
N TYR A 21 -9.65 -10.42 -0.63
CA TYR A 21 -8.84 -11.54 -0.12
C TYR A 21 -9.22 -12.91 -0.69
N TYR A 22 -10.45 -13.06 -1.18
CA TYR A 22 -10.95 -14.32 -1.75
C TYR A 22 -10.90 -14.36 -3.28
N GLY A 23 -10.50 -13.27 -3.94
CA GLY A 23 -10.48 -13.14 -5.40
C GLY A 23 -11.86 -13.18 -6.05
N ARG A 24 -12.93 -12.89 -5.30
CA ARG A 24 -14.32 -12.89 -5.78
C ARG A 24 -14.85 -11.50 -6.08
N ARG A 25 -14.20 -10.46 -5.55
CA ARG A 25 -14.62 -9.07 -5.75
C ARG A 25 -13.46 -8.24 -6.21
N LEU A 26 -13.69 -7.40 -7.20
CA LEU A 26 -12.74 -6.43 -7.70
C LEU A 26 -13.28 -5.03 -7.40
N ALA A 27 -12.48 -4.22 -6.71
CA ALA A 27 -12.73 -2.79 -6.60
C ALA A 27 -11.86 -2.05 -7.62
N THR A 28 -12.46 -1.15 -8.40
CA THR A 28 -11.75 -0.25 -9.32
C THR A 28 -12.07 1.19 -8.97
N CYS A 29 -11.10 2.08 -9.16
CA CYS A 29 -11.29 3.51 -8.95
C CYS A 29 -10.75 4.34 -10.11
N SER A 30 -11.40 5.48 -10.38
CA SER A 30 -11.16 6.26 -11.59
C SER A 30 -11.21 7.78 -11.33
N SER A 31 -10.69 8.54 -12.30
CA SER A 31 -10.90 9.98 -12.44
C SER A 31 -12.36 10.39 -12.52
N ASP A 32 -13.28 9.48 -12.87
CA ASP A 32 -14.73 9.72 -12.91
C ASP A 32 -15.37 9.93 -11.51
N LYS A 33 -14.55 9.92 -10.46
CA LYS A 33 -14.91 10.16 -9.04
C LYS A 33 -15.72 9.02 -8.42
N THR A 34 -15.75 7.87 -9.06
CA THR A 34 -16.48 6.70 -8.59
C THR A 34 -15.54 5.55 -8.25
N VAL A 35 -15.99 4.71 -7.32
CA VAL A 35 -15.42 3.38 -7.10
C VAL A 35 -16.45 2.36 -7.53
N LYS A 36 -16.08 1.43 -8.40
CA LYS A 36 -16.97 0.37 -8.88
C LYS A 36 -16.56 -0.95 -8.25
N ILE A 37 -17.56 -1.72 -7.82
CA ILE A 37 -17.37 -3.05 -7.25
C ILE A 37 -17.91 -4.07 -8.23
N PHE A 38 -17.05 -4.98 -8.66
CA PHE A 38 -17.39 -6.09 -9.53
C PHE A 38 -17.36 -7.39 -8.76
N GLU A 39 -18.33 -8.25 -9.02
CA GLU A 39 -18.27 -9.66 -8.65
C GLU A 39 -17.60 -10.42 -9.80
N VAL A 40 -16.62 -11.24 -9.45
CA VAL A 40 -15.81 -12.04 -10.39
C VAL A 40 -16.13 -13.51 -10.15
N GLU A 41 -16.73 -14.15 -11.15
CA GLU A 41 -17.07 -15.57 -11.14
C GLU A 41 -16.50 -16.27 -12.38
N GLY A 42 -15.40 -16.99 -12.21
CA GLY A 42 -14.70 -17.61 -13.33
C GLY A 42 -14.28 -16.51 -14.31
N GLU A 43 -14.68 -16.60 -15.58
CA GLU A 43 -14.38 -15.60 -16.62
C GLU A 43 -15.39 -14.44 -16.67
N SER A 44 -16.52 -14.57 -15.98
CA SER A 44 -17.56 -13.54 -15.94
C SER A 44 -17.26 -12.49 -14.88
N HIS A 45 -17.55 -11.24 -15.19
CA HIS A 45 -17.56 -10.15 -14.22
C HIS A 45 -18.89 -9.41 -14.33
N ARG A 46 -19.45 -9.02 -13.19
CA ARG A 46 -20.68 -8.24 -13.12
C ARG A 46 -20.48 -7.03 -12.23
N LEU A 47 -20.86 -5.86 -12.71
CA LEU A 47 -20.92 -4.66 -11.87
C LEU A 47 -22.02 -4.86 -10.83
N THR A 48 -21.62 -4.89 -9.56
CA THR A 48 -22.54 -5.04 -8.43
C THR A 48 -22.98 -3.68 -7.93
N GLU A 49 -22.04 -2.76 -7.69
CA GLU A 49 -22.33 -1.44 -7.14
C GLU A 49 -21.40 -0.36 -7.69
N THR A 50 -21.90 0.88 -7.71
CA THR A 50 -21.10 2.08 -8.01
C THR A 50 -21.17 3.04 -6.82
N LEU A 51 -20.06 3.13 -6.10
CA LEU A 51 -19.90 3.98 -4.93
C LEU A 51 -19.61 5.42 -5.39
N LYS A 52 -20.55 6.32 -5.10
CA LYS A 52 -20.45 7.74 -5.41
C LYS A 52 -20.34 8.54 -4.12
N GLY A 53 -19.44 9.51 -4.09
CA GLY A 53 -19.28 10.40 -2.95
C GLY A 53 -18.06 11.31 -3.02
N HIS A 54 -17.03 10.94 -3.78
CA HIS A 54 -15.84 11.77 -3.94
C HIS A 54 -16.14 12.96 -4.85
N GLU A 55 -15.51 14.10 -4.55
CA GLU A 55 -15.64 15.33 -5.33
C GLU A 55 -14.53 15.47 -6.39
N GLY A 56 -13.49 14.64 -6.28
CA GLY A 56 -12.35 14.56 -7.20
C GLY A 56 -12.02 13.12 -7.61
N ALA A 57 -10.95 12.97 -8.40
CA ALA A 57 -10.45 11.67 -8.84
C ALA A 57 -10.12 10.77 -7.63
N VAL A 58 -10.42 9.48 -7.74
CA VAL A 58 -10.09 8.51 -6.69
C VAL A 58 -8.78 7.82 -7.06
N TRP A 59 -7.77 7.92 -6.20
CA TRP A 59 -6.41 7.48 -6.52
C TRP A 59 -6.11 6.05 -6.11
N SER A 60 -6.69 5.59 -5.01
CA SER A 60 -6.38 4.28 -4.46
C SER A 60 -7.55 3.70 -3.68
N VAL A 61 -7.65 2.38 -3.70
CA VAL A 61 -8.62 1.59 -2.96
C VAL A 61 -7.91 0.47 -2.19
N SER A 62 -8.41 0.15 -1.01
CA SER A 62 -7.81 -0.92 -0.19
C SER A 62 -8.86 -1.70 0.58
N TRP A 63 -8.80 -3.03 0.50
CA TRP A 63 -9.68 -3.94 1.21
C TRP A 63 -9.17 -4.21 2.62
N ALA A 64 -10.07 -4.12 3.60
CA ALA A 64 -9.77 -4.55 4.96
C ALA A 64 -9.71 -6.08 5.05
N HIS A 65 -9.08 -6.59 6.11
CA HIS A 65 -9.06 -8.02 6.34
C HIS A 65 -10.48 -8.57 6.61
N PRO A 66 -10.86 -9.75 6.05
CA PRO A 66 -12.22 -10.28 6.15
C PRO A 66 -12.74 -10.51 7.57
N LYS A 67 -11.83 -10.64 8.55
CA LYS A 67 -12.16 -10.72 10.00
C LYS A 67 -13.01 -9.54 10.48
N TYR A 68 -12.86 -8.36 9.88
CA TYR A 68 -13.62 -7.15 10.22
C TYR A 68 -14.89 -6.98 9.37
N GLY A 69 -15.15 -7.93 8.47
CA GLY A 69 -16.22 -7.88 7.47
C GLY A 69 -15.76 -7.27 6.14
N ASN A 70 -16.71 -7.09 5.24
CA ASN A 70 -16.48 -6.55 3.91
C ASN A 70 -16.41 -5.02 4.00
N ILE A 71 -15.19 -4.52 4.20
CA ILE A 71 -14.87 -3.10 4.31
C ILE A 71 -13.89 -2.72 3.22
N LEU A 72 -14.16 -1.60 2.55
CA LEU A 72 -13.31 -1.01 1.54
C LEU A 72 -13.00 0.43 1.93
N ALA A 73 -11.74 0.83 1.81
CA ALA A 73 -11.32 2.22 1.91
C ALA A 73 -11.08 2.78 0.51
N SER A 74 -11.40 4.06 0.30
CA SER A 74 -11.06 4.81 -0.91
C SER A 74 -10.48 6.18 -0.56
N ALA A 75 -9.48 6.62 -1.32
CA ALA A 75 -8.83 7.92 -1.16
C ALA A 75 -8.93 8.76 -2.42
N GLY A 76 -9.25 10.04 -2.26
CA GLY A 76 -9.48 10.96 -3.36
C GLY A 76 -8.55 12.17 -3.38
N TYR A 77 -8.53 12.81 -4.56
CA TYR A 77 -7.91 14.12 -4.78
C TYR A 77 -8.57 15.24 -3.96
N ASP A 78 -9.81 15.02 -3.51
CA ASP A 78 -10.57 15.93 -2.64
C ASP A 78 -10.04 15.99 -1.19
N GLY A 79 -8.96 15.25 -0.88
CA GLY A 79 -8.39 15.17 0.46
C GLY A 79 -9.22 14.34 1.42
N LYS A 80 -10.22 13.61 0.91
CA LYS A 80 -11.12 12.78 1.71
C LYS A 80 -10.75 11.31 1.59
N VAL A 81 -10.88 10.61 2.71
CA VAL A 81 -10.87 9.14 2.75
C VAL A 81 -12.24 8.67 3.16
N PHE A 82 -12.83 7.77 2.36
CA PHE A 82 -14.11 7.16 2.67
C PHE A 82 -13.93 5.69 3.02
N ILE A 83 -14.68 5.27 4.03
CA ILE A 83 -14.78 3.87 4.42
C ILE A 83 -16.18 3.39 4.08
N TRP A 84 -16.22 2.39 3.22
CA TRP A 84 -17.42 1.73 2.74
C TRP A 84 -17.55 0.39 3.42
N ARG A 85 -18.76 0.06 3.87
CA ARG A 85 -19.08 -1.25 4.42
C ARG A 85 -20.24 -1.83 3.66
N GLU A 86 -20.11 -3.10 3.33
CA GLU A 86 -21.22 -3.85 2.80
C GLU A 86 -22.14 -4.30 3.93
N GLN A 87 -23.43 -4.02 3.79
CA GLN A 87 -24.50 -4.52 4.63
C GLN A 87 -25.49 -5.30 3.74
N GLY A 88 -25.41 -6.63 3.79
CA GLY A 88 -26.17 -7.50 2.90
C GLY A 88 -25.64 -7.40 1.46
N THR A 89 -26.46 -6.87 0.56
CA THR A 89 -26.10 -6.63 -0.85
C THR A 89 -25.81 -5.17 -1.16
N THR A 90 -25.97 -4.28 -0.18
CA THR A 90 -25.84 -2.83 -0.37
C THR A 90 -24.56 -2.32 0.27
N TRP A 91 -23.93 -1.35 -0.39
CA TRP A 91 -22.75 -0.67 0.13
C TRP A 91 -23.14 0.68 0.71
N THR A 92 -22.69 0.94 1.93
CA THR A 92 -22.95 2.21 2.62
C THR A 92 -21.65 2.85 3.05
N LYS A 93 -21.59 4.18 2.97
CA LYS A 93 -20.47 4.96 3.52
C LYS A 93 -20.64 5.03 5.02
N VAL A 94 -19.71 4.43 5.77
CA VAL A 94 -19.74 4.36 7.24
C VAL A 94 -18.97 5.51 7.85
N PHE A 95 -17.91 5.96 7.19
CA PHE A 95 -17.05 7.01 7.72
C PHE A 95 -16.53 7.91 6.61
N ASP A 96 -16.44 9.20 6.92
CA ASP A 96 -15.75 10.20 6.13
C ASP A 96 -14.63 10.85 6.94
N PHE A 97 -13.45 10.86 6.37
CA PHE A 97 -12.28 11.50 6.95
C PHE A 97 -11.81 12.62 6.03
N ALA A 98 -11.95 13.86 6.47
CA ALA A 98 -11.69 15.07 5.67
C ALA A 98 -10.75 16.05 6.39
N LEU A 99 -9.76 15.53 7.13
CA LEU A 99 -8.80 16.36 7.88
C LEU A 99 -7.57 16.76 7.06
N HIS A 100 -7.30 16.08 5.94
CA HIS A 100 -6.20 16.43 5.06
C HIS A 100 -6.55 17.66 4.22
N THR A 101 -5.57 18.54 4.04
CA THR A 101 -5.76 19.80 3.27
C THR A 101 -5.46 19.64 1.79
N ALA A 102 -4.84 18.53 1.40
CA ALA A 102 -4.46 18.20 0.03
C ALA A 102 -4.85 16.76 -0.33
N SER A 103 -4.58 16.37 -1.59
CA SER A 103 -4.87 15.05 -2.14
C SER A 103 -4.29 13.91 -1.31
N VAL A 104 -5.13 12.91 -0.99
CA VAL A 104 -4.69 11.65 -0.38
C VAL A 104 -4.32 10.68 -1.50
N ASN A 105 -3.04 10.31 -1.57
CA ASN A 105 -2.46 9.63 -2.73
C ASN A 105 -2.57 8.11 -2.63
N ILE A 106 -2.41 7.55 -1.43
CA ILE A 106 -2.52 6.12 -1.19
C ILE A 106 -3.11 5.82 0.17
N ILE A 107 -3.69 4.64 0.28
CA ILE A 107 -4.22 4.08 1.51
C ILE A 107 -3.82 2.61 1.63
N SER A 108 -3.56 2.17 2.86
CA SER A 108 -3.16 0.79 3.11
C SER A 108 -3.70 0.32 4.46
N TRP A 109 -4.46 -0.77 4.45
CA TRP A 109 -4.88 -1.44 5.68
C TRP A 109 -3.71 -2.20 6.32
N SER A 110 -3.65 -2.17 7.65
CA SER A 110 -2.65 -2.90 8.40
C SER A 110 -2.92 -4.41 8.40
N PRO A 111 -1.88 -5.23 8.64
CA PRO A 111 -2.05 -6.63 8.97
C PRO A 111 -3.03 -6.83 10.14
N HIS A 112 -3.85 -7.86 10.06
CA HIS A 112 -4.97 -8.07 10.98
C HIS A 112 -4.54 -8.39 12.42
N GLU A 113 -3.30 -8.83 12.63
CA GLU A 113 -2.73 -9.05 13.96
C GLU A 113 -2.39 -7.74 14.68
N SER A 114 -2.14 -6.67 13.92
CA SER A 114 -1.88 -5.32 14.46
C SER A 114 -3.17 -4.57 14.83
N GLY A 115 -4.32 -5.04 14.33
CA GLY A 115 -5.63 -4.42 14.49
C GLY A 115 -6.24 -3.99 13.14
N CYS A 116 -7.40 -3.32 13.21
CA CYS A 116 -8.03 -2.72 12.04
C CYS A 116 -7.55 -1.27 11.91
N LEU A 117 -6.34 -1.08 11.35
CA LEU A 117 -5.76 0.23 11.13
C LEU A 117 -5.71 0.55 9.64
N LEU A 118 -5.98 1.79 9.29
CA LEU A 118 -5.78 2.32 7.94
C LEU A 118 -4.71 3.40 8.00
N ALA A 119 -3.64 3.25 7.22
CA ALA A 119 -2.69 4.32 6.98
C ALA A 119 -3.09 5.08 5.72
N CYS A 120 -3.02 6.41 5.75
CA CYS A 120 -3.29 7.28 4.62
C CYS A 120 -2.13 8.25 4.45
N ALA A 121 -1.63 8.38 3.22
CA ALA A 121 -0.57 9.30 2.87
C ALA A 121 -1.12 10.45 2.02
N SER A 122 -0.85 11.68 2.45
CA SER A 122 -1.35 12.88 1.80
C SER A 122 -0.22 13.75 1.25
N SER A 123 -0.57 14.50 0.21
CA SER A 123 0.31 15.49 -0.42
C SER A 123 0.59 16.70 0.49
N ASP A 124 -0.14 16.86 1.60
CA ASP A 124 0.10 17.90 2.62
C ASP A 124 1.34 17.62 3.49
N GLY A 125 2.01 16.48 3.29
CA GLY A 125 3.18 16.05 4.05
C GLY A 125 2.83 15.29 5.34
N MET A 126 1.54 15.15 5.65
CA MET A 126 1.04 14.41 6.79
C MET A 126 0.73 12.96 6.43
N VAL A 127 0.90 12.09 7.41
CA VAL A 127 0.35 10.73 7.40
C VAL A 127 -0.69 10.65 8.48
N SER A 128 -1.84 10.09 8.15
CA SER A 128 -2.87 9.75 9.12
C SER A 128 -2.94 8.25 9.30
N VAL A 129 -3.13 7.82 10.54
CA VAL A 129 -3.46 6.44 10.87
C VAL A 129 -4.78 6.44 11.59
N LEU A 130 -5.78 5.78 10.98
CA LEU A 130 -7.10 5.59 11.55
C LEU A 130 -7.17 4.22 12.22
N GLU A 131 -7.68 4.16 13.44
CA GLU A 131 -7.94 2.92 14.16
C GLU A 131 -9.45 2.70 14.25
N PHE A 132 -9.93 1.61 13.64
CA PHE A 132 -11.32 1.21 13.70
C PHE A 132 -11.53 0.25 14.86
N LYS A 133 -12.26 0.71 15.89
CA LYS A 133 -12.64 -0.09 17.06
C LYS A 133 -14.13 0.07 17.32
N ASP A 134 -14.87 -1.03 17.27
CA ASP A 134 -16.27 -1.08 17.70
C ASP A 134 -17.14 0.08 17.19
N ASN A 135 -17.01 0.37 15.89
CA ASN A 135 -17.75 1.43 15.19
C ASN A 135 -17.36 2.87 15.55
N SER A 136 -16.35 3.05 16.41
CA SER A 136 -15.64 4.31 16.64
C SER A 136 -14.34 4.35 15.83
N MET A 137 -13.98 5.55 15.39
CA MET A 137 -12.78 5.82 14.59
C MET A 137 -11.90 6.80 15.34
N ASP A 138 -10.80 6.30 15.89
CA ASP A 138 -9.73 7.15 16.38
C ASP A 138 -8.76 7.47 15.24
N HIS A 139 -8.18 8.66 15.24
CA HIS A 139 -7.19 9.04 14.23
C HIS A 139 -5.98 9.67 14.89
N LYS A 140 -4.82 9.42 14.30
CA LYS A 140 -3.55 10.06 14.64
C LYS A 140 -2.99 10.66 13.37
N ILE A 141 -2.69 11.95 13.41
CA ILE A 141 -2.09 12.68 12.29
C ILE A 141 -0.75 13.21 12.77
N PHE A 142 0.29 12.99 11.97
CA PHE A 142 1.62 13.50 12.24
C PHE A 142 2.31 13.86 10.93
N HIS A 143 3.27 14.77 11.03
CA HIS A 143 4.03 15.24 9.89
C HIS A 143 5.14 14.25 9.55
N ALA A 144 5.15 13.74 8.31
CA ALA A 144 6.08 12.71 7.90
C ALA A 144 7.14 13.23 6.90
N HIS A 145 6.75 14.04 5.91
CA HIS A 145 7.66 14.56 4.88
C HIS A 145 7.39 16.04 4.63
N GLY A 146 8.43 16.83 4.34
CA GLY A 146 8.33 18.29 4.26
C GLY A 146 7.59 18.82 3.02
N VAL A 147 7.53 18.04 1.93
CA VAL A 147 6.89 18.45 0.66
C VAL A 147 5.55 17.75 0.45
N GLY A 148 5.49 16.44 0.71
CA GLY A 148 4.32 15.62 0.48
C GLY A 148 4.65 14.13 0.60
N VAL A 149 3.64 13.30 0.88
CA VAL A 149 3.78 11.85 1.01
C VAL A 149 3.04 11.19 -0.15
N ASN A 150 3.76 10.39 -0.93
CA ASN A 150 3.21 9.73 -2.12
C ASN A 150 2.77 8.30 -1.83
N SER A 151 3.48 7.61 -0.92
CA SER A 151 3.18 6.21 -0.62
C SER A 151 3.38 5.84 0.86
N VAL A 152 2.64 4.82 1.29
CA VAL A 152 2.71 4.20 2.62
C VAL A 152 2.50 2.69 2.49
N SER A 153 3.29 1.90 3.20
CA SER A 153 3.16 0.45 3.22
C SER A 153 3.48 -0.12 4.60
N TRP A 154 2.56 -0.94 5.11
CA TRP A 154 2.73 -1.59 6.40
C TRP A 154 3.78 -2.70 6.36
N ALA A 155 4.59 -2.76 7.40
CA ALA A 155 5.42 -3.92 7.67
C ALA A 155 4.54 -5.09 8.16
N PRO A 156 4.97 -6.34 7.95
CA PRO A 156 4.37 -7.50 8.58
C PRO A 156 4.32 -7.34 10.11
N SER A 157 3.25 -7.83 10.71
CA SER A 157 3.02 -7.79 12.16
C SER A 157 3.99 -8.66 12.97
N THR A 158 4.65 -9.61 12.30
CA THR A 158 5.64 -10.50 12.89
C THR A 158 7.00 -9.82 12.94
N SER A 159 7.67 -9.90 14.08
CA SER A 159 9.08 -9.54 14.14
C SER A 159 9.89 -10.52 13.29
N PRO A 160 10.95 -10.07 12.58
CA PRO A 160 11.82 -10.96 11.84
C PRO A 160 12.32 -12.09 12.75
N GLY A 161 12.05 -13.35 12.38
CA GLY A 161 12.43 -14.52 13.18
C GLY A 161 11.43 -14.98 14.26
N SER A 162 10.24 -14.38 14.36
CA SER A 162 9.19 -14.78 15.33
C SER A 162 8.71 -16.23 15.19
N LEU A 163 8.89 -16.87 14.03
CA LEU A 163 8.59 -18.30 13.85
C LEU A 163 9.64 -19.22 14.52
N VAL A 164 10.83 -18.71 14.81
CA VAL A 164 11.95 -19.47 15.41
C VAL A 164 12.11 -19.16 16.90
N SER A 165 11.64 -17.99 17.36
CA SER A 165 11.68 -17.63 18.79
C SER A 165 10.35 -17.97 19.47
N SER A 166 10.42 -18.76 20.54
CA SER A 166 9.27 -19.09 21.43
C SER A 166 8.82 -17.90 22.29
N ALA A 167 9.22 -16.67 21.96
CA ALA A 167 8.83 -15.47 22.68
C ALA A 167 7.47 -15.01 22.13
N GLY A 168 6.40 -15.47 22.76
CA GLY A 168 5.04 -15.00 22.52
C GLY A 168 4.89 -13.52 22.87
N GLY A 169 5.30 -12.63 21.97
CA GLY A 169 4.92 -11.23 21.99
C GLY A 169 3.49 -11.09 21.48
N GLN A 170 2.50 -11.06 22.38
CA GLN A 170 1.08 -10.83 22.04
C GLN A 170 0.78 -9.36 21.71
N GLY A 171 1.52 -8.78 20.77
CA GLY A 171 1.25 -7.47 20.22
C GLY A 171 2.02 -7.32 18.92
N GLY A 172 1.33 -7.39 17.78
CA GLY A 172 1.94 -7.22 16.47
C GLY A 172 2.69 -5.89 16.41
N VAL A 173 3.95 -5.91 15.98
CA VAL A 173 4.75 -4.68 15.87
C VAL A 173 4.12 -3.83 14.76
N ARG A 174 3.61 -2.66 15.13
CA ARG A 174 3.02 -1.71 14.18
C ARG A 174 4.15 -0.88 13.59
N ARG A 175 4.60 -1.28 12.40
CA ARG A 175 5.61 -0.56 11.61
C ARG A 175 5.08 -0.31 10.21
N PHE A 176 5.50 0.80 9.62
CA PHE A 176 5.27 1.06 8.20
C PHE A 176 6.38 1.94 7.65
N VAL A 177 6.49 1.95 6.33
CA VAL A 177 7.39 2.80 5.57
C VAL A 177 6.59 3.84 4.81
N THR A 178 7.10 5.07 4.74
CA THR A 178 6.55 6.17 3.95
C THR A 178 7.56 6.61 2.91
N GLY A 179 7.08 6.90 1.70
CA GLY A 179 7.86 7.50 0.62
C GLY A 179 7.31 8.87 0.28
N GLY A 180 8.18 9.89 0.26
CA GLY A 180 7.79 11.26 0.02
C GLY A 180 8.42 11.90 -1.20
N SER A 181 7.94 13.10 -1.51
CA SER A 181 8.47 13.99 -2.55
C SER A 181 9.75 14.72 -2.12
N ASP A 182 10.28 14.42 -0.94
CA ASP A 182 11.60 14.87 -0.47
C ASP A 182 12.72 13.86 -0.79
N ASN A 183 12.43 12.86 -1.64
CA ASN A 183 13.34 11.81 -2.11
C ASN A 183 13.79 10.84 -1.00
N MET A 184 13.17 10.93 0.18
CA MET A 184 13.50 10.12 1.35
C MET A 184 12.45 9.05 1.56
N LEU A 185 12.88 7.95 2.19
CA LEU A 185 11.96 7.02 2.83
C LEU A 185 12.14 7.10 4.34
N ARG A 186 11.03 7.08 5.08
CA ARG A 186 11.04 7.05 6.55
C ARG A 186 10.36 5.80 7.07
N LEU A 187 10.96 5.22 8.10
CA LEU A 187 10.39 4.08 8.81
C LEU A 187 9.79 4.56 10.12
N TRP A 188 8.55 4.17 10.35
CA TRP A 188 7.77 4.55 11.51
C TRP A 188 7.47 3.33 12.36
N SER A 189 7.58 3.48 13.66
CA SER A 189 7.12 2.50 14.65
C SER A 189 6.12 3.11 15.58
N PHE A 190 5.11 2.34 15.94
CA PHE A 190 4.21 2.71 17.00
C PHE A 190 4.87 2.51 18.36
N ASP A 191 4.96 3.59 19.14
CA ASP A 191 5.32 3.50 20.55
C ASP A 191 4.05 3.48 21.41
N ALA A 192 3.87 2.39 22.15
CA ALA A 192 2.72 2.20 23.02
C ALA A 192 2.71 3.18 24.22
N ALA A 193 3.88 3.67 24.64
CA ALA A 193 3.99 4.59 25.77
C ALA A 193 3.52 6.00 25.39
N SER A 194 4.00 6.54 24.28
CA SER A 194 3.57 7.84 23.75
C SER A 194 2.24 7.79 22.99
N GLN A 195 1.73 6.59 22.69
CA GLN A 195 0.57 6.39 21.82
C GLN A 195 0.73 7.11 20.48
N ASN A 196 1.96 7.27 19.98
CA ASN A 196 2.22 7.95 18.72
C ASN A 196 3.19 7.16 17.84
N TYR A 197 3.24 7.51 16.56
CA TYR A 197 4.23 6.96 15.64
C TYR A 197 5.50 7.79 15.73
N THR A 198 6.59 7.11 16.06
CA THR A 198 7.93 7.70 16.11
C THR A 198 8.74 7.18 14.94
N GLN A 199 9.55 8.06 14.36
CA GLN A 199 10.49 7.67 13.33
C GLN A 199 11.59 6.81 13.97
N GLU A 200 11.80 5.60 13.47
CA GLU A 200 12.70 4.64 14.14
C GLU A 200 14.16 5.11 14.11
N ARG A 201 14.61 5.62 12.95
CA ARG A 201 16.01 5.94 12.65
C ARG A 201 16.12 6.98 11.53
N GLU A 202 17.35 7.28 11.12
CA GLU A 202 17.67 8.09 9.95
C GLU A 202 16.87 7.65 8.71
N PRO A 203 16.41 8.62 7.90
CA PRO A 203 15.72 8.33 6.67
C PRO A 203 16.62 7.53 5.71
N LEU A 204 16.03 6.60 4.97
CA LEU A 204 16.73 5.91 3.90
C LEU A 204 16.88 6.89 2.75
N THR A 205 18.12 7.28 2.48
CA THR A 205 18.50 8.24 1.44
C THR A 205 19.18 7.50 0.29
N GLY A 206 18.88 7.91 -0.93
CA GLY A 206 19.49 7.31 -2.12
C GLY A 206 18.78 7.68 -3.42
N HIS A 207 17.47 7.94 -3.38
CA HIS A 207 16.76 8.45 -4.54
C HIS A 207 17.13 9.91 -4.81
N THR A 208 17.18 10.26 -6.09
CA THR A 208 17.50 11.64 -6.53
C THR A 208 16.26 12.45 -6.88
N ASP A 209 15.10 11.79 -6.96
CA ASP A 209 13.81 12.40 -7.31
C ASP A 209 12.67 11.74 -6.51
N TRP A 210 11.44 12.22 -6.68
CA TRP A 210 10.29 11.84 -5.87
C TRP A 210 10.07 10.33 -5.82
N VAL A 211 9.90 9.81 -4.61
CA VAL A 211 9.53 8.41 -4.40
C VAL A 211 8.04 8.29 -4.73
N ARG A 212 7.70 7.50 -5.75
CA ARG A 212 6.31 7.30 -6.21
C ARG A 212 5.60 6.22 -5.45
N ASP A 213 6.31 5.14 -5.10
CA ASP A 213 5.73 4.03 -4.36
C ASP A 213 6.74 3.33 -3.46
N VAL A 214 6.24 2.78 -2.36
CA VAL A 214 7.01 1.98 -1.40
C VAL A 214 6.21 0.74 -1.03
N ALA A 215 6.89 -0.40 -1.00
CA ALA A 215 6.25 -1.67 -0.67
C ALA A 215 7.15 -2.47 0.28
N TRP A 216 6.64 -2.76 1.47
CA TRP A 216 7.29 -3.67 2.41
C TRP A 216 6.94 -5.12 2.02
N SER A 217 7.95 -5.98 1.92
CA SER A 217 7.72 -7.39 1.59
C SER A 217 6.98 -8.09 2.73
N PRO A 218 5.93 -8.88 2.42
CA PRO A 218 5.23 -9.69 3.41
C PRO A 218 6.03 -10.92 3.86
N THR A 219 7.29 -11.06 3.43
CA THR A 219 8.11 -12.21 3.75
C THR A 219 8.25 -12.40 5.26
N VAL A 220 8.09 -13.65 5.70
CA VAL A 220 8.32 -14.06 7.10
C VAL A 220 9.75 -14.56 7.30
N LEU A 221 10.59 -14.42 6.27
CA LEU A 221 12.02 -14.73 6.35
C LEU A 221 12.72 -13.81 7.35
N GLN A 222 13.92 -14.22 7.74
CA GLN A 222 14.75 -13.47 8.68
C GLN A 222 15.16 -12.08 8.15
N LYS A 223 15.28 -11.93 6.82
CA LYS A 223 15.62 -10.66 6.18
C LYS A 223 14.36 -9.86 5.87
N SER A 224 14.38 -8.57 6.22
CA SER A 224 13.34 -7.63 5.81
C SER A 224 13.69 -7.03 4.46
N TYR A 225 12.71 -6.96 3.57
CA TYR A 225 12.85 -6.33 2.26
C TYR A 225 11.85 -5.18 2.13
N ILE A 226 12.31 -4.04 1.66
CA ILE A 226 11.47 -2.92 1.23
C ILE A 226 11.87 -2.60 -0.20
N ALA A 227 10.89 -2.39 -1.07
CA ALA A 227 11.14 -1.90 -2.41
C ALA A 227 10.61 -0.47 -2.54
N SER A 228 11.34 0.38 -3.25
CA SER A 228 10.95 1.76 -3.50
C SER A 228 11.15 2.11 -4.96
N ALA A 229 10.10 2.65 -5.59
CA ALA A 229 10.15 3.19 -6.95
C ALA A 229 10.17 4.70 -6.91
N SER A 230 11.02 5.30 -7.74
CA SER A 230 11.15 6.75 -7.86
C SER A 230 11.04 7.21 -9.31
N GLN A 231 10.75 8.50 -9.48
CA GLN A 231 10.83 9.20 -10.75
C GLN A 231 12.25 9.29 -11.30
N ASP A 232 13.28 9.02 -10.48
CA ASP A 232 14.67 8.92 -10.91
C ASP A 232 14.97 7.71 -11.80
N LYS A 233 13.94 6.94 -12.17
CA LYS A 233 13.99 5.74 -13.01
C LYS A 233 14.74 4.59 -12.34
N THR A 234 14.80 4.57 -11.02
CA THR A 234 15.37 3.47 -10.26
C THR A 234 14.34 2.83 -9.34
N VAL A 235 14.42 1.51 -9.23
CA VAL A 235 13.87 0.77 -8.08
C VAL A 235 15.03 0.50 -7.13
N ARG A 236 14.88 0.86 -5.87
CA ARG A 236 15.81 0.45 -4.81
C ARG A 236 15.19 -0.62 -3.97
N ILE A 237 15.95 -1.69 -3.74
CA ILE A 237 15.58 -2.79 -2.85
C ILE A 237 16.44 -2.68 -1.61
N TRP A 238 15.79 -2.36 -0.50
CA TRP A 238 16.40 -2.19 0.81
C TRP A 238 16.30 -3.51 1.56
N THR A 239 17.45 -4.02 1.98
CA THR A 239 17.54 -5.26 2.77
C THR A 239 18.08 -4.94 4.16
N SER A 240 17.44 -5.50 5.18
CA SER A 240 17.88 -5.42 6.57
C SER A 240 18.02 -6.81 7.16
N ASP A 241 19.21 -7.13 7.64
CA ASP A 241 19.51 -8.40 8.29
C ASP A 241 19.21 -8.30 9.80
N PRO A 242 18.66 -9.35 10.44
CA PRO A 242 18.29 -9.31 11.85
C PRO A 242 19.51 -9.30 12.79
N SER A 243 20.69 -9.70 12.31
CA SER A 243 21.95 -9.62 13.06
C SER A 243 22.45 -8.19 13.25
N GLN A 244 22.02 -7.25 12.40
CA GLN A 244 22.34 -5.82 12.50
C GLN A 244 21.05 -5.00 12.32
N PRO A 245 20.16 -4.99 13.33
CA PRO A 245 18.87 -4.33 13.22
C PRO A 245 19.06 -2.84 12.99
N GLY A 246 18.57 -2.37 11.83
CA GLY A 246 18.56 -0.95 11.46
C GLY A 246 19.64 -0.52 10.46
N VAL A 247 20.54 -1.42 10.03
CA VAL A 247 21.39 -1.16 8.87
C VAL A 247 20.66 -1.63 7.63
N TRP A 248 20.33 -0.69 6.74
CA TRP A 248 19.66 -0.97 5.48
C TRP A 248 20.65 -0.84 4.34
N ASN A 249 20.87 -1.94 3.63
CA ASN A 249 21.65 -1.94 2.39
C ASN A 249 20.69 -1.76 1.21
N SER A 250 21.09 -0.98 0.20
CA SER A 250 20.29 -0.81 -1.02
C SER A 250 20.94 -1.49 -2.21
N LYS A 251 20.15 -2.25 -2.96
CA LYS A 251 20.47 -2.68 -4.33
C LYS A 251 19.64 -1.84 -5.30
N VAL A 252 20.29 -1.33 -6.34
CA VAL A 252 19.65 -0.44 -7.32
C VAL A 252 19.37 -1.21 -8.59
N LEU A 253 18.13 -1.12 -9.08
CA LEU A 253 17.71 -1.57 -10.39
C LEU A 253 17.42 -0.33 -11.23
N THR A 254 18.13 -0.18 -12.35
CA THR A 254 17.98 0.97 -13.23
C THR A 254 17.04 0.63 -14.38
N PHE A 255 16.15 1.57 -14.70
CA PHE A 255 15.20 1.50 -15.80
C PHE A 255 15.39 2.73 -16.71
N ASP A 256 14.89 2.64 -17.94
CA ASP A 256 14.96 3.77 -18.89
C ASP A 256 13.79 4.76 -18.72
N VAL A 257 12.77 4.36 -17.96
CA VAL A 257 11.49 5.06 -17.78
C VAL A 257 11.14 5.26 -16.31
N VAL A 258 10.22 6.20 -16.07
CA VAL A 258 9.70 6.47 -14.72
C VAL A 258 8.87 5.28 -14.22
N LEU A 259 8.84 5.10 -12.90
CA LEU A 259 8.18 3.98 -12.26
C LEU A 259 7.04 4.50 -11.37
N TRP A 260 5.91 3.80 -11.39
CA TRP A 260 4.69 4.26 -10.75
C TRP A 260 4.29 3.46 -9.52
N ARG A 261 4.37 2.13 -9.63
CA ARG A 261 3.92 1.21 -8.58
C ARG A 261 4.88 0.05 -8.40
N VAL A 262 4.95 -0.43 -7.17
CA VAL A 262 5.73 -1.60 -6.79
C VAL A 262 4.89 -2.46 -5.88
N SER A 263 4.84 -3.77 -6.14
CA SER A 263 4.07 -4.69 -5.33
C SER A 263 4.81 -6.01 -5.13
N TRP A 264 4.78 -6.51 -3.90
CA TRP A 264 5.33 -7.80 -3.55
C TRP A 264 4.28 -8.89 -3.70
N SER A 265 4.71 -10.06 -4.20
CA SER A 265 3.90 -11.28 -4.06
C SER A 265 3.65 -11.59 -2.59
N LEU A 266 2.53 -12.25 -2.28
CA LEU A 266 2.21 -12.73 -0.92
C LEU A 266 3.31 -13.65 -0.34
N SER A 267 4.05 -14.37 -1.19
CA SER A 267 5.20 -15.18 -0.78
C SER A 267 6.44 -14.34 -0.38
N GLY A 268 6.44 -13.06 -0.72
CA GLY A 268 7.54 -12.12 -0.46
C GLY A 268 8.76 -12.25 -1.38
N ASN A 269 8.74 -13.17 -2.36
CA ASN A 269 9.92 -13.51 -3.18
C ASN A 269 9.92 -12.91 -4.59
N VAL A 270 8.76 -12.52 -5.11
CA VAL A 270 8.61 -11.90 -6.43
C VAL A 270 8.16 -10.46 -6.26
N LEU A 271 8.81 -9.56 -7.00
CA LEU A 271 8.52 -8.14 -7.06
C LEU A 271 7.91 -7.80 -8.42
N ALA A 272 6.74 -7.18 -8.44
CA ALA A 272 6.14 -6.60 -9.62
C ALA A 272 6.42 -5.09 -9.64
N VAL A 273 6.89 -4.60 -10.77
CA VAL A 273 7.22 -3.19 -10.99
C VAL A 273 6.42 -2.70 -12.19
N SER A 274 5.62 -1.65 -11.98
CA SER A 274 4.87 -0.98 -13.04
C SER A 274 5.61 0.27 -13.51
N ALA A 275 5.88 0.32 -14.80
CA ALA A 275 6.67 1.36 -15.45
C ALA A 275 5.78 2.26 -16.34
N GLY A 276 6.28 3.46 -16.63
CA GLY A 276 5.57 4.46 -17.44
C GLY A 276 5.49 4.15 -18.93
N ASP A 277 6.07 3.03 -19.38
CA ASP A 277 5.94 2.48 -20.73
C ASP A 277 4.76 1.50 -20.88
N ASN A 278 3.86 1.48 -19.88
CA ASN A 278 2.73 0.55 -19.76
C ASN A 278 3.14 -0.92 -19.63
N LYS A 279 4.40 -1.19 -19.26
CA LYS A 279 4.89 -2.56 -19.03
C LYS A 279 4.94 -2.87 -17.55
N VAL A 280 4.65 -4.12 -17.21
CA VAL A 280 4.84 -4.65 -15.87
C VAL A 280 5.96 -5.68 -15.89
N SER A 281 7.04 -5.38 -15.17
CA SER A 281 8.20 -6.27 -15.06
C SER A 281 8.18 -7.02 -13.75
N LEU A 282 8.37 -8.34 -13.80
CA LEU A 282 8.49 -9.23 -12.64
C LEU A 282 9.95 -9.53 -12.36
N TRP A 283 10.36 -9.36 -11.11
CA TRP A 283 11.73 -9.52 -10.65
C TRP A 283 11.80 -10.53 -9.51
N LYS A 284 12.89 -11.29 -9.46
CA LYS A 284 13.17 -12.26 -8.39
C LYS A 284 14.64 -12.24 -8.00
N GLU A 285 14.91 -12.48 -6.73
CA GLU A 285 16.26 -12.64 -6.21
C GLU A 285 16.82 -14.04 -6.52
N ASN A 286 18.04 -14.09 -7.04
CA ASN A 286 18.81 -15.30 -7.28
C ASN A 286 19.56 -15.78 -6.04
N LEU A 287 20.12 -16.98 -6.10
CA LEU A 287 20.93 -17.55 -5.00
C LEU A 287 22.17 -16.70 -4.63
N ARG A 288 22.63 -15.83 -5.53
CA ARG A 288 23.73 -14.88 -5.32
C ARG A 288 23.26 -13.55 -4.69
N GLY A 289 21.95 -13.39 -4.50
CA GLY A 289 21.31 -12.17 -4.03
C GLY A 289 21.11 -11.10 -5.11
N GLU A 290 21.46 -11.38 -6.36
CA GLU A 290 21.21 -10.46 -7.49
C GLU A 290 19.76 -10.58 -7.95
N TRP A 291 19.20 -9.47 -8.45
CA TRP A 291 17.82 -9.42 -8.91
C TRP A 291 17.78 -9.56 -10.43
N GLU A 292 17.02 -10.54 -10.91
CA GLU A 292 16.83 -10.79 -12.33
C GLU A 292 15.38 -10.59 -12.73
N CYS A 293 15.19 -10.07 -13.94
CA CYS A 293 13.87 -9.95 -14.55
C CYS A 293 13.41 -11.33 -15.01
N VAL A 294 12.34 -11.84 -14.40
CA VAL A 294 11.76 -13.15 -14.71
C VAL A 294 10.88 -13.06 -15.95
N LYS A 295 10.08 -11.99 -16.05
CA LYS A 295 9.11 -11.82 -17.11
C LYS A 295 8.70 -10.36 -17.23
N THR A 296 8.59 -9.87 -18.44
CA THR A 296 7.90 -8.62 -18.76
C THR A 296 6.52 -8.96 -19.32
N ILE A 297 5.50 -8.32 -18.77
CA ILE A 297 4.12 -8.39 -19.24
C ILE A 297 3.88 -7.11 -20.01
N GLU A 298 3.56 -7.28 -21.29
CA GLU A 298 3.15 -6.22 -22.21
C GLU A 298 1.72 -6.60 -22.66
N GLU A 299 0.89 -5.60 -22.94
CA GLU A 299 -0.44 -5.81 -23.58
C GLU A 299 -0.30 -6.44 -24.97
#